data_AF-A0AAX6NEQ3-F1
#
_entry.id   AF-A0AAX6NEQ3-F1
#
_cell.length_a   1.000
_cell.length_b   1.000
_cell.length_c   1.000
_cell.angle_alpha   90.00
_cell.angle_beta   90.00
_cell.angle_gamma   90.00
#
_symmetry.space_group_name_H-M   'P 1'
#
loop_
_entity.id
_entity.type
_entity.pdbx_description
1 polymer ?
#
loop_
_entity_poly.entity_id
_entity_poly.type
_entity_poly.pdbx_seq_one_letter_code
_entity_poly.pdbx_strand_id
1 'polypeptide(L)'
;MLESVEGTHSPSICTPLVGKNHKELLTELADILLKKPDIIEWRLDFYEEIQDMNSVLSAAKDIYENSERTPILLTVRSQKEGGQPISLSEKEVVAILAEVCKHPYVAIIDFEVSNQPDHIRYLREVSKENNKKLVLSYHNFSFTPPKAEIFKSLFLAEFYGADAAKAAVMPQNNQDVLTLLEATREAEKELSIPLITMSMGGLGAISRIVGWMYGSSVTFAVGKSSSAPGQVPIDELRKIIQLTKKVTDPESNPFHQIGSI
;
A
#
# COMPACT_ATOMS: atom_id res chain seq x y z
N MET A 1 -3.07 -12.06 -6.62
CA MET A 1 -3.47 -10.75 -6.05
C MET A 1 -2.28 -9.84 -5.77
N LEU A 2 -1.09 -10.41 -5.53
CA LEU A 2 0.21 -9.75 -5.66
C LEU A 2 1.08 -10.64 -6.55
N GLU A 3 0.72 -10.76 -7.83
CA GLU A 3 1.51 -11.54 -8.79
C GLU A 3 2.22 -10.55 -9.71
N SER A 4 3.55 -10.64 -9.76
CA SER A 4 4.38 -9.98 -10.76
C SER A 4 4.29 -10.77 -12.06
N VAL A 5 3.68 -10.15 -13.08
CA VAL A 5 3.79 -10.60 -14.46
C VAL A 5 4.17 -9.38 -15.29
N GLU A 6 5.20 -9.55 -16.12
CA GLU A 6 5.84 -8.52 -16.92
C GLU A 6 4.84 -7.61 -17.67
N GLY A 7 5.04 -6.30 -17.51
CA GLY A 7 4.76 -5.29 -18.54
C GLY A 7 3.30 -5.00 -18.96
N THR A 8 2.25 -5.63 -18.41
CA THR A 8 0.89 -5.49 -18.98
C THR A 8 -0.28 -5.32 -17.99
N HIS A 9 -0.04 -5.38 -16.68
CA HIS A 9 -1.14 -5.28 -15.71
C HIS A 9 -1.34 -3.87 -15.15
N SER A 10 -2.60 -3.46 -15.07
CA SER A 10 -3.00 -2.24 -14.35
C SER A 10 -2.63 -2.38 -12.88
N PRO A 11 -2.28 -1.28 -12.19
CA PRO A 11 -2.11 -1.35 -10.76
C PRO A 11 -3.45 -1.64 -10.10
N SER A 12 -3.41 -2.38 -8.99
CA SER A 12 -4.54 -2.43 -8.08
C SER A 12 -4.70 -1.09 -7.38
N ILE A 13 -5.93 -0.63 -7.23
CA ILE A 13 -6.26 0.60 -6.52
C ILE A 13 -6.63 0.26 -5.07
N CYS A 14 -5.80 0.74 -4.14
CA CYS A 14 -6.04 0.62 -2.71
C CYS A 14 -6.66 1.91 -2.16
N THR A 15 -7.67 1.78 -1.30
CA THR A 15 -8.29 2.91 -0.59
C THR A 15 -8.17 2.73 0.92
N PRO A 16 -7.74 3.75 1.68
CA PRO A 16 -7.66 3.65 3.12
C PRO A 16 -9.04 3.75 3.78
N LEU A 17 -9.19 3.08 4.91
CA LEU A 17 -10.30 3.12 5.85
C LEU A 17 -9.75 3.61 7.20
N VAL A 18 -10.18 4.80 7.64
CA VAL A 18 -9.59 5.58 8.75
C VAL A 18 -10.60 5.97 9.85
N GLY A 19 -11.81 5.44 9.80
CA GLY A 19 -12.84 5.65 10.83
C GLY A 19 -12.32 5.37 12.25
N LYS A 20 -12.64 6.27 13.19
CA LYS A 20 -12.05 6.25 14.54
C LYS A 20 -12.73 5.27 15.50
N ASN A 21 -13.98 4.94 15.21
CA ASN A 21 -14.79 4.00 15.98
C ASN A 21 -15.58 3.10 15.03
N HIS A 22 -16.21 2.08 15.59
CA HIS A 22 -16.85 1.03 14.82
C HIS A 22 -17.93 1.55 13.85
N LYS A 23 -18.73 2.53 14.30
CA LYS A 23 -19.77 3.15 13.47
C LYS A 23 -19.18 3.94 12.30
N GLU A 24 -18.13 4.72 12.55
CA GLU A 24 -17.43 5.48 11.51
C GLU A 24 -16.78 4.55 10.48
N LEU A 25 -16.15 3.46 10.93
CA LEU A 25 -15.55 2.45 10.05
C LEU A 25 -16.58 1.85 9.09
N LEU A 26 -17.73 1.37 9.60
CA LEU A 26 -18.74 0.76 8.74
C LEU A 26 -19.40 1.77 7.80
N THR A 27 -19.57 3.02 8.24
CA THR A 27 -20.09 4.10 7.39
C THR A 27 -19.12 4.43 6.26
N GLU A 28 -17.83 4.59 6.58
CA GLU A 28 -16.79 4.87 5.59
C GLU A 28 -16.59 3.69 4.63
N LEU A 29 -16.63 2.46 5.14
CA LEU A 29 -16.54 1.23 4.34
C LEU A 29 -17.64 1.19 3.27
N ALA A 30 -18.89 1.44 3.66
CA ALA A 30 -20.01 1.47 2.73
C ALA A 30 -19.81 2.51 1.60
N ASP A 31 -19.32 3.71 1.93
CA ASP A 31 -19.05 4.76 0.95
C ASP A 31 -17.90 4.40 -0.01
N ILE A 32 -16.84 3.78 0.52
CA ILE A 32 -15.67 3.36 -0.26
C ILE A 32 -16.04 2.23 -1.23
N LEU A 33 -16.85 1.26 -0.80
CA LEU A 33 -17.25 0.10 -1.62
C LEU A 33 -18.04 0.49 -2.86
N LEU A 34 -18.83 1.58 -2.79
CA LEU A 34 -19.50 2.14 -3.97
C LEU A 34 -18.52 2.49 -5.10
N LYS A 35 -17.25 2.75 -4.77
CA LYS A 35 -16.18 3.07 -5.70
C LYS A 35 -15.38 1.85 -6.20
N LYS A 36 -15.67 0.67 -5.65
CA LYS A 36 -15.09 -0.63 -6.04
C LYS A 36 -13.55 -0.65 -5.98
N PRO A 37 -12.91 -0.35 -4.84
CA PRO A 37 -11.46 -0.52 -4.72
C PRO A 37 -11.06 -1.98 -4.92
N ASP A 38 -9.83 -2.21 -5.35
CA ASP A 38 -9.28 -3.57 -5.46
C ASP A 38 -8.76 -4.09 -4.11
N ILE A 39 -8.39 -3.17 -3.20
CA ILE A 39 -7.88 -3.45 -1.85
C ILE A 39 -8.38 -2.36 -0.90
N ILE A 40 -8.78 -2.72 0.32
CA ILE A 40 -9.07 -1.78 1.40
C ILE A 40 -7.91 -1.82 2.39
N GLU A 41 -7.31 -0.67 2.72
CA GLU A 41 -6.32 -0.57 3.80
C GLU A 41 -7.02 -0.08 5.08
N TRP A 42 -7.22 -0.96 6.06
CA TRP A 42 -7.66 -0.52 7.38
C TRP A 42 -6.47 0.02 8.17
N ARG A 43 -6.49 1.34 8.40
CA ARG A 43 -5.50 2.07 9.20
C ARG A 43 -5.88 2.01 10.67
N LEU A 44 -5.48 0.93 11.31
CA LEU A 44 -5.83 0.62 12.70
C LEU A 44 -5.27 1.65 13.69
N ASP A 45 -4.19 2.38 13.35
CA ASP A 45 -3.68 3.48 14.18
C ASP A 45 -4.68 4.63 14.38
N PHE A 46 -5.71 4.77 13.53
CA PHE A 46 -6.80 5.73 13.75
C PHE A 46 -7.89 5.24 14.71
N TYR A 47 -7.94 3.93 15.00
CA TYR A 47 -9.01 3.33 15.79
C TYR A 47 -8.80 3.59 17.28
N GLU A 48 -9.74 4.26 17.93
CA GLU A 48 -9.63 4.72 19.31
C GLU A 48 -9.54 3.57 20.33
N GLU A 49 -10.11 2.41 20.00
CA GLU A 49 -10.11 1.22 20.85
C GLU A 49 -9.01 0.21 20.45
N ILE A 50 -7.95 0.63 19.77
CA ILE A 50 -6.82 -0.24 19.33
C ILE A 50 -6.21 -1.09 20.46
N GLN A 51 -6.27 -0.60 21.69
CA GLN A 51 -5.76 -1.28 22.88
C GLN A 51 -6.64 -2.44 23.38
N ASP A 52 -7.90 -2.52 22.93
CA ASP A 52 -8.81 -3.62 23.26
C ASP A 52 -8.84 -4.63 22.09
N MET A 53 -8.17 -5.78 22.29
CA MET A 53 -8.12 -6.84 21.29
C MET A 53 -9.50 -7.33 20.86
N ASN A 54 -10.48 -7.38 21.78
CA ASN A 54 -11.83 -7.83 21.43
C ASN A 54 -12.52 -6.81 20.53
N SER A 55 -12.36 -5.52 20.80
CA SER A 55 -12.87 -4.46 19.93
C SER A 55 -12.20 -4.49 18.55
N VAL A 56 -10.88 -4.68 18.49
CA VAL A 56 -10.15 -4.81 17.23
C VAL A 56 -10.65 -6.02 16.42
N LEU A 57 -10.79 -7.19 17.04
CA LEU A 57 -11.28 -8.40 16.36
C LEU A 57 -12.74 -8.27 15.93
N SER A 58 -13.59 -7.64 16.74
CA SER A 58 -14.99 -7.38 16.37
C SER A 58 -15.07 -6.44 15.16
N ALA A 59 -14.32 -5.33 15.17
CA ALA A 59 -14.29 -4.41 14.04
C ALA A 59 -13.70 -5.08 12.78
N ALA A 60 -12.62 -5.86 12.92
CA ALA A 60 -12.02 -6.61 11.81
C ALA A 60 -13.04 -7.56 11.15
N LYS A 61 -13.80 -8.29 11.98
CA LYS A 61 -14.84 -9.21 11.53
C LYS A 61 -15.93 -8.48 10.77
N ASP A 62 -16.45 -7.38 11.31
CA ASP A 62 -17.56 -6.66 10.70
C ASP A 62 -17.11 -5.96 9.41
N ILE A 63 -15.88 -5.43 9.34
CA ILE A 63 -15.29 -4.94 8.08
C ILE A 63 -15.22 -6.07 7.06
N TYR A 64 -14.72 -7.25 7.46
CA TYR A 64 -14.61 -8.41 6.58
C TYR A 64 -15.97 -8.88 6.03
N GLU A 65 -16.97 -9.03 6.89
CA GLU A 65 -18.31 -9.48 6.50
C GLU A 65 -19.00 -8.48 5.55
N ASN A 66 -18.70 -7.19 5.68
CA ASN A 66 -19.27 -6.12 4.85
C ASN A 66 -18.38 -5.70 3.67
N SER A 67 -17.20 -6.31 3.48
CA SER A 67 -16.21 -5.90 2.46
C SER A 67 -16.54 -6.28 1.02
N GLU A 68 -17.65 -6.98 0.77
CA GLU A 68 -18.00 -7.55 -0.55
C GLU A 68 -16.89 -8.45 -1.14
N ARG A 69 -16.13 -9.15 -0.27
CA ARG A 69 -14.93 -9.95 -0.61
C ARG A 69 -13.72 -9.13 -1.07
N THR A 70 -13.76 -7.81 -0.91
CA THR A 70 -12.60 -6.95 -1.15
C THR A 70 -11.53 -7.27 -0.10
N PRO A 71 -10.29 -7.58 -0.50
CA PRO A 71 -9.21 -7.89 0.43
C PRO A 71 -8.88 -6.73 1.36
N ILE A 72 -8.62 -7.07 2.61
CA ILE A 72 -8.26 -6.11 3.65
C ILE A 72 -6.76 -6.21 3.94
N LEU A 73 -6.07 -5.08 3.77
CA LEU A 73 -4.72 -4.80 4.26
C LEU A 73 -4.86 -4.15 5.64
N LEU A 74 -4.33 -4.78 6.68
CA LEU A 74 -4.27 -4.19 8.01
C LEU A 74 -2.94 -3.47 8.21
N THR A 75 -3.00 -2.19 8.54
CA THR A 75 -1.83 -1.34 8.75
C THR A 75 -1.93 -0.64 10.10
N VAL A 76 -0.92 -0.82 10.96
CA VAL A 76 -0.69 0.04 12.13
C VAL A 76 0.50 0.92 11.81
N ARG A 77 0.26 2.17 11.39
CA ARG A 77 1.36 3.07 11.07
C ARG A 77 1.92 3.71 12.33
N SER A 78 3.24 3.66 12.51
CA SER A 78 3.91 4.34 13.61
C SER A 78 3.95 5.85 13.42
N GLN A 79 4.00 6.59 14.52
CA GLN A 79 4.15 8.05 14.48
C GLN A 79 5.44 8.48 13.76
N LYS A 80 6.52 7.68 13.86
CA LYS A 80 7.80 7.95 13.17
C LYS A 80 7.64 7.95 11.65
N GLU A 81 6.72 7.14 11.15
CA GLU A 81 6.41 6.97 9.73
C GLU A 81 5.04 7.60 9.37
N GLY A 82 4.61 8.64 10.09
CA GLY A 82 3.46 9.48 9.75
C GLY A 82 2.08 8.94 10.17
N GLY A 83 2.05 8.01 11.12
CA GLY A 83 0.84 7.47 11.73
C GLY A 83 0.27 8.33 12.85
N GLN A 84 -0.93 7.97 13.33
CA GLN A 84 -1.50 8.58 14.51
C GLN A 84 -0.71 8.21 15.78
N PRO A 85 -0.65 9.10 16.78
CA PRO A 85 -0.13 8.74 18.09
C PRO A 85 -0.97 7.62 18.71
N ILE A 86 -0.34 6.49 19.04
CA ILE A 86 -0.96 5.37 19.75
C ILE A 86 -0.18 5.09 21.04
N SER A 87 -0.88 4.66 22.09
CA SER A 87 -0.29 4.34 23.40
C SER A 87 0.16 2.88 23.48
N LEU A 88 0.73 2.34 22.39
CA LEU A 88 1.18 0.96 22.29
C LEU A 88 2.67 0.91 21.97
N SER A 89 3.36 -0.03 22.60
CA SER A 89 4.72 -0.42 22.25
C SER A 89 4.74 -1.24 20.96
N GLU A 90 5.91 -1.34 20.32
CA GLU A 90 6.12 -2.19 19.15
C GLU A 90 5.72 -3.66 19.42
N LYS A 91 5.99 -4.17 20.62
CA LYS A 91 5.61 -5.52 21.04
C LYS A 91 4.09 -5.72 21.09
N GLU A 92 3.35 -4.71 21.56
CA GLU A 92 1.89 -4.77 21.61
C GLU A 92 1.28 -4.68 20.20
N VAL A 93 1.85 -3.86 19.31
CA VAL A 93 1.46 -3.84 17.90
C VAL A 93 1.71 -5.20 17.23
N VAL A 94 2.86 -5.82 17.47
CA VAL A 94 3.18 -7.17 16.98
C VAL A 94 2.17 -8.20 17.50
N ALA A 95 1.79 -8.11 18.78
CA ALA A 95 0.77 -9.00 19.36
C ALA A 95 -0.59 -8.85 18.68
N ILE A 96 -1.02 -7.62 18.38
CA ILE A 96 -2.26 -7.34 17.63
C ILE A 96 -2.20 -7.93 16.23
N LEU A 97 -1.15 -7.62 15.45
CA LEU A 97 -1.02 -8.14 14.09
C LEU A 97 -0.97 -9.67 14.04
N ALA A 98 -0.24 -10.29 14.98
CA ALA A 98 -0.16 -11.74 15.09
C ALA A 98 -1.50 -12.38 15.47
N GLU A 99 -2.27 -11.76 16.37
CA GLU A 99 -3.59 -12.28 16.75
C GLU A 99 -4.58 -12.16 15.58
N VAL A 100 -4.64 -11.00 14.92
CA VAL A 100 -5.54 -10.81 13.76
C VAL A 100 -5.20 -11.78 12.62
N CYS A 101 -3.93 -12.14 12.43
CA CYS A 101 -3.52 -13.13 11.43
C CYS A 101 -4.19 -14.49 11.61
N LYS A 102 -4.54 -14.90 12.83
CA LYS A 102 -5.19 -16.18 13.13
C LYS A 102 -6.64 -16.26 12.63
N HIS A 103 -7.20 -15.13 12.24
CA HIS A 103 -8.58 -15.01 11.79
C HIS A 103 -8.67 -14.80 10.27
N PRO A 104 -9.81 -15.11 9.62
CA PRO A 104 -9.97 -14.90 8.17
C PRO A 104 -10.12 -13.43 7.78
N TYR A 105 -10.23 -12.50 8.74
CA TYR A 105 -10.72 -11.14 8.53
C TYR A 105 -9.81 -10.26 7.66
N VAL A 106 -8.51 -10.54 7.63
CA VAL A 106 -7.55 -9.78 6.82
C VAL A 106 -6.83 -10.71 5.86
N ALA A 107 -6.44 -10.18 4.70
CA ALA A 107 -5.66 -10.90 3.69
C ALA A 107 -4.17 -10.55 3.78
N ILE A 108 -3.88 -9.30 4.17
CA ILE A 108 -2.53 -8.73 4.14
C ILE A 108 -2.30 -7.95 5.43
N ILE A 109 -1.07 -7.99 5.96
CA ILE A 109 -0.61 -7.11 7.05
C ILE A 109 0.55 -6.24 6.55
N ASP A 110 0.60 -4.98 7.00
CA ASP A 110 1.72 -4.05 6.80
C ASP A 110 2.56 -3.99 8.08
N PHE A 111 3.87 -4.05 7.95
CA PHE A 111 4.80 -3.79 9.05
C PHE A 111 6.02 -3.02 8.55
N GLU A 112 6.53 -2.09 9.35
CA GLU A 112 7.61 -1.21 8.92
C GLU A 112 8.95 -1.98 8.91
N VAL A 113 9.72 -1.83 7.82
CA VAL A 113 11.04 -2.46 7.66
C VAL A 113 12.08 -1.89 8.64
N SER A 114 11.78 -0.75 9.25
CA SER A 114 12.61 -0.07 10.25
C SER A 114 12.45 -0.64 11.67
N ASN A 115 11.45 -1.51 11.90
CA ASN A 115 11.22 -2.18 13.19
C ASN A 115 12.27 -3.26 13.50
N GLN A 116 12.20 -3.83 14.71
CA GLN A 116 13.18 -4.82 15.15
C GLN A 116 13.17 -6.07 14.24
N PRO A 117 14.33 -6.55 13.76
CA PRO A 117 14.40 -7.71 12.87
C PRO A 117 13.72 -8.97 13.42
N ASP A 118 13.77 -9.19 14.74
CA ASP A 118 13.15 -10.35 15.37
C ASP A 118 11.61 -10.28 15.33
N HIS A 119 11.04 -9.07 15.45
CA HIS A 119 9.60 -8.87 15.28
C HIS A 119 9.17 -9.07 13.82
N ILE A 120 9.97 -8.61 12.85
CA ILE A 120 9.73 -8.84 11.43
C ILE A 120 9.71 -10.35 11.12
N ARG A 121 10.72 -11.09 11.59
CA ARG A 121 10.81 -12.55 11.42
C ARG A 121 9.62 -13.27 12.03
N TYR A 122 9.24 -12.91 13.26
CA TYR A 122 8.09 -13.48 13.93
C TYR A 122 6.78 -13.23 13.16
N LEU A 123 6.51 -12.01 12.72
CA LEU A 123 5.31 -11.72 11.90
C LEU A 123 5.34 -12.40 10.54
N ARG A 124 6.52 -12.59 9.94
CA ARG A 124 6.67 -13.37 8.71
C ARG A 124 6.30 -14.85 8.93
N GLU A 125 6.73 -15.45 10.03
CA GLU A 125 6.36 -16.83 10.40
C GLU A 125 4.86 -16.95 10.62
N VAL A 126 4.30 -16.12 11.52
CA VAL A 126 2.86 -16.11 11.85
C VAL A 126 1.99 -15.87 10.61
N SER A 127 2.39 -14.93 9.73
CA SER A 127 1.65 -14.68 8.49
C SER A 127 1.67 -15.87 7.54
N LYS A 128 2.82 -16.56 7.38
CA LYS A 128 2.89 -17.78 6.55
C LYS A 128 2.02 -18.90 7.10
N GLU A 129 2.10 -19.17 8.40
CA GLU A 129 1.32 -20.22 9.06
C GLU A 129 -0.18 -20.01 8.90
N ASN A 130 -0.62 -18.75 8.89
CA ASN A 130 -2.04 -18.40 8.77
C ASN A 130 -2.45 -17.95 7.37
N ASN A 131 -1.64 -18.23 6.34
CA ASN A 131 -1.91 -17.91 4.93
C ASN A 131 -2.20 -16.41 4.66
N LYS A 132 -1.49 -15.52 5.38
CA LYS A 132 -1.53 -14.06 5.21
C LYS A 132 -0.33 -13.58 4.42
N LYS A 133 -0.55 -12.51 3.65
CA LYS A 133 0.52 -11.79 2.94
C LYS A 133 1.14 -10.74 3.86
N LEU A 134 2.44 -10.54 3.76
CA LEU A 134 3.18 -9.51 4.50
C LEU A 134 3.70 -8.44 3.54
N VAL A 135 3.31 -7.19 3.76
CA VAL A 135 3.95 -6.02 3.16
C VAL A 135 4.96 -5.48 4.16
N LEU A 136 6.22 -5.33 3.75
CA LEU A 136 7.19 -4.57 4.52
C LEU A 136 7.35 -3.18 3.91
N SER A 137 7.18 -2.17 4.76
CA SER A 137 6.96 -0.80 4.32
C SER A 137 7.99 0.18 4.89
N TYR A 138 8.25 1.25 4.15
CA TYR A 138 9.13 2.36 4.53
C TYR A 138 8.48 3.68 4.15
N HIS A 139 8.48 4.64 5.06
CA HIS A 139 7.94 5.97 4.80
C HIS A 139 8.87 7.07 5.26
N ASN A 140 9.01 8.10 4.43
CA ASN A 140 9.67 9.34 4.78
C ASN A 140 8.75 10.52 4.47
N PHE A 141 8.17 11.10 5.52
CA PHE A 141 7.25 12.23 5.43
C PHE A 141 7.94 13.59 5.30
N SER A 142 9.27 13.63 5.39
CA SER A 142 10.04 14.88 5.43
C SER A 142 10.73 15.20 4.11
N PHE A 143 11.29 14.20 3.42
CA PHE A 143 12.03 14.37 2.17
C PHE A 143 12.07 13.08 1.35
N THR A 144 12.66 13.17 0.16
CA THR A 144 12.98 12.02 -0.68
C THR A 144 14.44 11.64 -0.49
N PRO A 145 14.74 10.46 0.10
CA PRO A 145 16.12 10.00 0.25
C PRO A 145 16.80 9.76 -1.11
N PRO A 146 18.13 9.66 -1.13
CA PRO A 146 18.86 9.20 -2.31
C PRO A 146 18.29 7.87 -2.83
N LYS A 147 18.30 7.70 -4.16
CA LYS A 147 17.81 6.50 -4.86
C LYS A 147 18.27 5.19 -4.19
N ALA A 148 19.55 5.11 -3.82
CA ALA A 148 20.15 3.94 -3.18
C ALA A 148 19.55 3.61 -1.80
N GLU A 149 19.13 4.61 -1.03
CA GLU A 149 18.46 4.38 0.26
C GLU A 149 17.04 3.87 0.09
N ILE A 150 16.31 4.41 -0.90
CA ILE A 150 14.97 3.90 -1.27
C ILE A 150 15.08 2.45 -1.73
N PHE A 151 16.01 2.14 -2.64
CA PHE A 151 16.27 0.79 -3.11
C PHE A 151 16.63 -0.14 -1.95
N LYS A 152 17.52 0.30 -1.04
CA LYS A 152 17.91 -0.49 0.14
C LYS A 152 16.70 -0.87 1.00
N SER A 153 15.76 0.05 1.25
CA SER A 153 14.54 -0.26 2.00
C SER A 153 13.68 -1.32 1.30
N LEU A 154 13.55 -1.24 -0.02
CA LEU A 154 12.81 -2.23 -0.82
C LEU A 154 13.52 -3.59 -0.85
N PHE A 155 14.85 -3.60 -0.99
CA PHE A 155 15.66 -4.80 -0.90
C PHE A 155 15.56 -5.47 0.47
N LEU A 156 15.59 -4.69 1.56
CA LEU A 156 15.44 -5.23 2.91
C LEU A 156 14.07 -5.89 3.12
N ALA A 157 13.01 -5.36 2.52
CA ALA A 157 11.70 -5.99 2.55
C ALA A 157 11.73 -7.40 1.92
N GLU A 158 12.34 -7.56 0.74
CA GLU A 158 12.53 -8.87 0.12
C GLU A 158 13.45 -9.78 0.94
N PHE A 159 14.56 -9.25 1.44
CA PHE A 159 15.52 -9.99 2.27
C PHE A 159 14.86 -10.60 3.52
N TYR A 160 13.92 -9.88 4.14
CA TYR A 160 13.12 -10.37 5.26
C TYR A 160 11.92 -11.25 4.84
N GLY A 161 11.77 -11.51 3.55
CA GLY A 161 10.78 -12.43 3.00
C GLY A 161 9.37 -11.84 2.89
N ALA A 162 9.23 -10.52 2.75
CA ALA A 162 7.93 -9.92 2.45
C ALA A 162 7.32 -10.48 1.17
N ASP A 163 6.00 -10.47 1.07
CA ASP A 163 5.28 -10.76 -0.18
C ASP A 163 5.22 -9.54 -1.11
N ALA A 164 5.43 -8.33 -0.58
CA ALA A 164 5.56 -7.10 -1.34
C ALA A 164 6.37 -6.04 -0.56
N ALA A 165 7.10 -5.21 -1.28
CA ALA A 165 7.90 -4.13 -0.70
C ALA A 165 7.23 -2.76 -0.95
N LYS A 166 7.17 -1.91 0.06
CA LYS A 166 6.49 -0.60 -0.01
C LYS A 166 7.40 0.55 0.38
N ALA A 167 7.43 1.62 -0.43
CA ALA A 167 8.16 2.84 -0.12
C ALA A 167 7.34 4.09 -0.45
N ALA A 168 7.13 4.99 0.52
CA ALA A 168 6.52 6.29 0.28
C ALA A 168 7.41 7.44 0.76
N VAL A 169 7.65 8.43 -0.10
CA VAL A 169 8.59 9.52 0.19
C VAL A 169 7.98 10.89 -0.10
N MET A 170 8.43 11.93 0.59
CA MET A 170 7.93 13.29 0.40
C MET A 170 8.83 14.08 -0.55
N PRO A 171 8.38 14.47 -1.76
CA PRO A 171 9.17 15.28 -2.67
C PRO A 171 9.20 16.74 -2.21
N GLN A 172 10.35 17.39 -2.37
CA GLN A 172 10.54 18.83 -2.21
C GLN A 172 10.59 19.54 -3.57
N ASN A 173 10.82 18.80 -4.65
CA ASN A 173 10.90 19.29 -6.02
C ASN A 173 10.56 18.17 -7.02
N ASN A 174 10.53 18.48 -8.33
CA ASN A 174 10.20 17.49 -9.37
C ASN A 174 11.29 16.42 -9.57
N GLN A 175 12.56 16.73 -9.30
CA GLN A 175 13.67 15.77 -9.39
C GLN A 175 13.53 14.67 -8.33
N ASP A 176 12.97 14.98 -7.17
CA ASP A 176 12.68 13.98 -6.14
C ASP A 176 11.63 12.96 -6.62
N VAL A 177 10.62 13.41 -7.36
CA VAL A 177 9.64 12.50 -7.96
C VAL A 177 10.30 11.55 -8.96
N LEU A 178 11.22 12.07 -9.80
CA LEU A 178 12.01 11.24 -10.72
C LEU A 178 12.90 10.26 -9.96
N THR A 179 13.57 10.71 -8.90
CA THR A 179 14.41 9.87 -8.04
C THR A 179 13.66 8.65 -7.51
N LEU A 180 12.41 8.83 -7.08
CA LEU A 180 11.57 7.71 -6.67
C LEU A 180 11.25 6.78 -7.84
N LEU A 181 10.79 7.31 -8.98
CA LEU A 181 10.42 6.48 -10.14
C LEU A 181 11.62 5.68 -10.69
N GLU A 182 12.82 6.27 -10.65
CA GLU A 182 14.07 5.58 -10.97
C GLU A 182 14.36 4.46 -9.97
N ALA A 183 14.19 4.71 -8.67
CA ALA A 183 14.34 3.67 -7.64
C ALA A 183 13.34 2.51 -7.85
N THR A 184 12.08 2.83 -8.17
CA THR A 184 11.05 1.83 -8.47
C THR A 184 11.44 0.96 -9.65
N ARG A 185 11.91 1.57 -10.76
CA ARG A 185 12.28 0.83 -11.97
C ARG A 185 13.55 0.01 -11.79
N GLU A 186 14.49 0.47 -10.98
CA GLU A 186 15.66 -0.32 -10.61
C GLU A 186 15.25 -1.53 -9.75
N ALA A 187 14.45 -1.30 -8.71
CA ALA A 187 13.95 -2.37 -7.85
C ALA A 187 13.09 -3.40 -8.60
N GLU A 188 12.27 -2.99 -9.58
CA GLU A 188 11.43 -3.93 -10.34
C GLU A 188 12.25 -4.88 -11.24
N LYS A 189 13.47 -4.48 -11.63
CA LYS A 189 14.39 -5.35 -12.38
C LYS A 189 15.18 -6.31 -11.49
N GLU A 190 15.49 -5.87 -10.27
CA GLU A 190 16.43 -6.57 -9.39
C GLU A 190 15.71 -7.44 -8.34
N LEU A 191 14.50 -7.08 -7.93
CA LEU A 191 13.72 -7.78 -6.91
C LEU A 191 12.68 -8.70 -7.56
N SER A 192 12.36 -9.79 -6.89
CA SER A 192 11.41 -10.81 -7.35
C SER A 192 9.98 -10.63 -6.83
N ILE A 193 9.78 -9.71 -5.86
CA ILE A 193 8.48 -9.43 -5.25
C ILE A 193 7.85 -8.12 -5.79
N PRO A 194 6.51 -8.02 -5.82
CA PRO A 194 5.82 -6.81 -6.21
C PRO A 194 6.18 -5.58 -5.37
N LEU A 195 6.22 -4.42 -6.02
CA LEU A 195 6.55 -3.14 -5.39
C LEU A 195 5.30 -2.28 -5.22
N ILE A 196 5.30 -1.45 -4.18
CA ILE A 196 4.29 -0.42 -3.92
C ILE A 196 5.02 0.88 -3.61
N THR A 197 5.21 1.74 -4.61
CA THR A 197 6.01 2.96 -4.46
C THR A 197 5.21 4.21 -4.78
N MET A 198 5.35 5.26 -3.97
CA MET A 198 4.65 6.51 -4.21
C MET A 198 5.40 7.74 -3.69
N SER A 199 5.35 8.81 -4.46
CA SER A 199 5.77 10.13 -4.05
C SER A 199 4.53 10.83 -3.48
N MET A 200 4.66 11.37 -2.27
CA MET A 200 3.55 11.96 -1.54
C MET A 200 3.32 13.43 -1.93
N GLY A 201 2.24 14.03 -1.42
CA GLY A 201 1.91 15.43 -1.69
C GLY A 201 1.49 15.72 -3.13
N GLY A 202 1.19 16.99 -3.42
CA GLY A 202 0.73 17.43 -4.74
C GLY A 202 1.77 17.20 -5.85
N LEU A 203 3.06 17.45 -5.57
CA LEU A 203 4.15 17.20 -6.52
C LEU A 203 4.23 15.71 -6.91
N GLY A 204 4.06 14.83 -5.93
CA GLY A 204 4.16 13.39 -6.12
C GLY A 204 2.93 12.75 -6.78
N ALA A 205 1.83 13.48 -7.01
CA ALA A 205 0.59 12.94 -7.56
C ALA A 205 0.81 12.15 -8.87
N ILE A 206 1.74 12.60 -9.72
CA ILE A 206 2.09 11.90 -10.96
C ILE A 206 2.57 10.47 -10.71
N SER A 207 3.32 10.20 -9.64
CA SER A 207 3.79 8.86 -9.30
C SER A 207 2.65 7.88 -9.01
N ARG A 208 1.50 8.36 -8.50
CA ARG A 208 0.30 7.54 -8.27
C ARG A 208 -0.41 7.17 -9.56
N ILE A 209 -0.27 8.03 -10.58
CA ILE A 209 -0.91 7.88 -11.88
C ILE A 209 -0.09 6.96 -12.79
N VAL A 210 1.24 7.16 -12.84
CA VAL A 210 2.11 6.46 -13.80
C VAL A 210 3.09 5.49 -13.16
N GLY A 211 3.21 5.43 -11.84
CA GLY A 211 4.20 4.59 -11.15
C GLY A 211 4.11 3.10 -11.49
N TRP A 212 2.94 2.64 -11.89
CA TRP A 212 2.74 1.26 -12.37
C TRP A 212 3.48 0.95 -13.66
N MET A 213 3.71 1.94 -14.53
CA MET A 213 4.55 1.79 -15.72
C MET A 213 6.04 1.64 -15.37
N TYR A 214 6.42 1.99 -14.14
CA TYR A 214 7.78 1.87 -13.62
C TYR A 214 7.94 0.69 -12.65
N GLY A 215 6.87 -0.06 -12.36
CA GLY A 215 6.92 -1.27 -11.52
C GLY A 215 6.05 -1.25 -10.25
N SER A 216 5.36 -0.14 -9.94
CA SER A 216 4.46 -0.10 -8.77
C SER A 216 3.15 -0.85 -9.03
N SER A 217 2.99 -2.00 -8.39
CA SER A 217 1.83 -2.90 -8.54
C SER A 217 0.54 -2.38 -7.89
N VAL A 218 0.64 -1.50 -6.90
CA VAL A 218 -0.51 -0.91 -6.19
C VAL A 218 -0.36 0.61 -6.17
N THR A 219 -1.49 1.30 -6.32
CA THR A 219 -1.59 2.76 -6.15
C THR A 219 -2.68 3.10 -5.14
N PHE A 220 -2.43 4.13 -4.34
CA PHE A 220 -3.35 4.56 -3.27
C PHE A 220 -4.19 5.76 -3.73
N ALA A 221 -5.51 5.61 -3.63
CA ALA A 221 -6.51 6.61 -3.99
C ALA A 221 -7.44 6.94 -2.81
N VAL A 222 -8.17 8.05 -2.94
CA VAL A 222 -9.20 8.43 -1.97
C VAL A 222 -10.57 7.92 -2.40
N GLY A 223 -11.30 7.28 -1.47
CA GLY A 223 -12.67 6.84 -1.69
C GLY A 223 -13.74 7.89 -1.34
N LYS A 224 -13.61 8.62 -0.23
CA LYS A 224 -14.64 9.57 0.26
C LYS A 224 -14.20 11.04 0.28
N SER A 225 -13.10 11.37 0.94
CA SER A 225 -12.60 12.76 1.06
C SER A 225 -11.07 12.78 1.15
N SER A 226 -10.43 13.77 0.53
CA SER A 226 -8.98 13.90 0.54
C SER A 226 -8.50 14.16 1.97
N SER A 227 -7.86 13.17 2.61
CA SER A 227 -7.28 13.29 3.95
C SER A 227 -5.89 13.94 3.93
N ALA A 228 -5.26 14.04 2.75
CA ALA A 228 -4.00 14.76 2.56
C ALA A 228 -3.91 15.38 1.15
N PRO A 229 -3.12 16.47 0.95
CA PRO A 229 -2.87 17.06 -0.36
C PRO A 229 -2.26 16.06 -1.35
N GLY A 230 -2.72 16.06 -2.61
CA GLY A 230 -2.19 15.23 -3.69
C GLY A 230 -2.78 13.83 -3.83
N GLN A 231 -3.84 13.51 -3.07
CA GLN A 231 -4.59 12.28 -3.27
C GLN A 231 -5.56 12.43 -4.46
N VAL A 232 -5.56 11.43 -5.35
CA VAL A 232 -6.44 11.39 -6.53
C VAL A 232 -7.71 10.60 -6.15
N PRO A 233 -8.93 11.11 -6.43
CA PRO A 233 -10.15 10.32 -6.26
C PRO A 233 -10.09 9.04 -7.10
N ILE A 234 -10.54 7.92 -6.54
CA ILE A 234 -10.50 6.60 -7.19
C ILE A 234 -11.15 6.58 -8.58
N ASP A 235 -12.28 7.27 -8.77
CA ASP A 235 -12.97 7.33 -10.07
C ASP A 235 -12.12 8.03 -11.13
N GLU A 236 -11.44 9.12 -10.77
CA GLU A 236 -10.56 9.86 -11.68
C GLU A 236 -9.28 9.09 -11.96
N LEU A 237 -8.68 8.49 -10.94
CA LEU A 237 -7.47 7.67 -11.10
C LEU A 237 -7.73 6.49 -12.04
N ARG A 238 -8.87 5.81 -11.87
CA ARG A 238 -9.27 4.69 -12.73
C ARG A 238 -9.43 5.12 -14.19
N LYS A 239 -10.10 6.25 -14.45
CA LYS A 239 -10.23 6.81 -15.81
C LYS A 239 -8.86 7.10 -16.43
N ILE A 240 -7.95 7.71 -15.66
CA ILE A 240 -6.61 8.04 -16.17
C ILE A 240 -5.83 6.76 -16.46
N ILE A 241 -5.82 5.77 -15.56
CA ILE A 241 -5.15 4.47 -15.80
C ILE A 241 -5.70 3.80 -17.07
N GLN A 242 -7.02 3.78 -17.24
CA GLN A 242 -7.66 3.21 -18.44
C GLN A 242 -7.26 3.96 -19.71
N LEU A 243 -7.21 5.29 -19.66
CA LEU A 243 -6.76 6.11 -20.78
C LEU A 243 -5.29 5.87 -21.10
N THR A 244 -4.41 5.89 -20.09
CA THR A 244 -2.97 5.63 -20.24
C THR A 244 -2.76 4.26 -20.88
N LYS A 245 -3.43 3.22 -20.39
CA LYS A 245 -3.38 1.89 -21.02
C LYS A 245 -3.76 1.93 -22.49
N LYS A 246 -4.88 2.57 -22.82
CA LYS A 246 -5.38 2.64 -24.19
C LYS A 246 -4.40 3.34 -25.14
N VAL A 247 -3.54 4.24 -24.65
CA VAL A 247 -2.57 4.94 -25.50
C VAL A 247 -1.18 4.30 -25.49
N THR A 248 -0.85 3.54 -24.45
CA THR A 248 0.44 2.83 -24.33
C THR A 248 0.37 1.39 -24.83
N ASP A 249 -0.81 0.85 -25.08
CA ASP A 249 -0.99 -0.49 -25.64
C ASP A 249 -0.38 -0.56 -27.05
N PRO A 250 0.66 -1.38 -27.27
CA PRO A 250 1.33 -1.50 -28.56
C PRO A 250 0.38 -1.87 -29.71
N GLU A 251 -0.69 -2.64 -29.44
CA GLU A 251 -1.66 -3.06 -30.45
C GLU A 251 -2.62 -1.93 -30.86
N SER A 252 -2.75 -0.90 -30.01
CA SER A 252 -3.62 0.25 -30.24
C SER A 252 -2.91 1.42 -30.93
N ASN A 253 -1.58 1.37 -31.06
CA ASN A 253 -0.76 2.46 -31.57
C ASN A 253 -0.40 2.26 -33.07
N PRO A 254 -0.98 3.05 -34.00
CA PRO A 254 -0.72 2.91 -35.43
C PRO A 254 0.75 3.22 -35.83
N PHE A 255 1.54 3.84 -34.95
CA PHE A 255 2.97 4.11 -35.19
C PHE A 255 3.88 2.93 -34.79
N HIS A 256 3.38 1.91 -34.09
CA HIS A 256 4.18 0.74 -33.70
C HIS A 256 4.35 -0.28 -34.85
N GLN A 257 3.58 -0.15 -35.94
CA GLN A 257 3.74 -0.96 -37.16
C GLN A 257 4.89 -0.48 -38.08
N ILE A 258 5.60 0.60 -37.71
CA ILE A 258 6.68 1.18 -38.51
C ILE A 258 8.02 0.84 -37.86
N GLY A 259 8.36 -0.45 -37.78
CA GLY A 259 9.59 -0.90 -37.14
C GLY A 259 10.13 -2.25 -37.60
N SER A 260 9.56 -2.81 -38.68
CA SER A 260 10.08 -4.02 -39.32
C SER A 260 10.21 -3.78 -40.83
N ILE A 261 11.31 -3.11 -41.21
CA ILE A 261 11.91 -3.18 -42.55
C ILE A 261 13.40 -3.41 -42.34
#